data_AF-A0A6A6KJ57-F1
#
_entry.id   AF-A0A6A6KJ57-F1
#
_cell.length_a   1.000
_cell.length_b   1.000
_cell.length_c   1.000
_cell.angle_alpha   90.00
_cell.angle_beta   90.00
_cell.angle_gamma   90.00
#
_symmetry.space_group_name_H-M   'P 1'
#
loop_
_entity.id
_entity.type
_entity.pdbx_description
1 polymer ?
#
loop_
_entity_poly.entity_id
_entity_poly.type
_entity_poly.pdbx_seq_one_letter_code
_entity_poly.pdbx_strand_id
1 'polypeptide(L)'
;MNKVVLEFFPSQKYSSRDLASHTNLKPRKEGQDTQEELQKRNLRDELEERERRHFSSKDKSYNDDRDRRKSNQLLLEGMKRDTEDRIVPRSVDADDSDVEVNNDDERL
;
A
#
# COMPACT_ATOMS: atom_id res chain seq x y z
N MET A 1 -1.10 -34.49 -49.15
CA MET A 1 -1.13 -33.28 -48.29
C MET A 1 0.14 -33.29 -47.46
N ASN A 2 1.15 -32.53 -47.87
CA ASN A 2 2.44 -32.54 -47.18
C ASN A 2 2.42 -31.41 -46.14
N LYS A 3 2.47 -31.78 -44.86
CA LYS A 3 2.53 -30.81 -43.75
C LYS A 3 3.91 -30.15 -43.77
N VAL A 4 3.95 -28.83 -43.97
CA VAL A 4 5.15 -28.03 -43.73
C VAL A 4 5.25 -27.83 -42.23
N VAL A 5 6.26 -28.45 -41.62
CA VAL A 5 6.65 -28.14 -40.24
C VAL A 5 7.53 -26.90 -40.33
N LEU A 6 7.02 -25.77 -39.83
CA LEU A 6 7.84 -24.57 -39.63
C LEU A 6 8.76 -24.84 -38.45
N GLU A 7 10.01 -25.22 -38.75
CA GLU A 7 11.06 -25.34 -37.74
C GLU A 7 11.49 -23.94 -37.27
N PHE A 8 11.25 -23.65 -36.00
CA PHE A 8 11.67 -22.40 -35.38
C PHE A 8 13.09 -22.59 -34.82
N PHE A 9 14.09 -22.15 -35.57
CA PHE A 9 15.49 -22.17 -35.12
C PHE A 9 15.76 -21.04 -34.09
N PRO A 10 16.69 -21.25 -33.14
CA PRO A 10 17.07 -20.21 -32.18
C PRO A 10 17.57 -18.96 -32.91
N SER A 11 16.94 -17.81 -32.64
CA SER A 11 17.35 -16.52 -33.19
C SER A 11 18.63 -16.03 -32.52
N GLN A 12 19.58 -15.54 -33.32
CA GLN A 12 20.80 -14.88 -32.82
C GLN A 12 20.61 -13.37 -32.58
N LYS A 13 19.42 -12.83 -32.85
CA LYS A 13 19.11 -11.41 -32.62
C LYS A 13 18.73 -11.20 -31.16
N TYR A 14 19.34 -10.21 -30.52
CA TYR A 14 19.01 -9.76 -29.17
C TYR A 14 18.71 -8.25 -29.18
N SER A 15 17.83 -7.83 -28.28
CA SER A 15 17.54 -6.42 -28.02
C SER A 15 18.58 -5.82 -27.08
N SER A 16 18.68 -4.49 -27.05
CA SER A 16 19.51 -3.79 -26.05
C SER A 16 19.07 -4.10 -24.60
N ARG A 17 17.79 -4.48 -24.40
CA ARG A 17 17.26 -4.91 -23.09
C ARG A 17 17.73 -6.30 -22.67
N ASP A 18 18.15 -7.14 -23.61
CA ASP A 18 18.59 -8.51 -23.35
C ASP A 18 20.09 -8.58 -23.00
N LEU A 19 20.78 -7.44 -23.04
CA LEU A 19 22.15 -7.33 -22.59
C LEU A 19 22.22 -7.62 -21.09
N ALA A 20 23.28 -8.33 -20.69
CA ALA A 20 23.50 -8.73 -19.31
C ALA A 20 23.57 -7.49 -18.40
N SER A 21 22.59 -7.37 -17.50
CA SER A 21 22.53 -6.34 -16.47
C SER A 21 21.95 -6.94 -15.18
N HIS A 22 22.44 -6.49 -14.02
CA HIS A 22 22.10 -7.06 -12.71
C HIS A 22 22.24 -8.58 -12.65
N THR A 23 23.38 -9.11 -13.16
CA THR A 23 23.66 -10.54 -13.21
C THR A 23 23.79 -11.21 -11.84
N ASN A 24 23.89 -10.40 -10.77
CA ASN A 24 24.03 -10.86 -9.40
C ASN A 24 22.76 -10.51 -8.62
N LEU A 25 22.10 -11.55 -8.09
CA LEU A 25 21.00 -11.39 -7.16
C LEU A 25 21.54 -10.99 -5.77
N LYS A 26 20.83 -10.09 -5.09
CA LYS A 26 21.17 -9.67 -3.73
C LYS A 26 20.43 -10.56 -2.73
N PRO A 27 21.10 -11.49 -2.03
CA PRO A 27 20.46 -12.25 -0.96
C PRO A 27 20.21 -11.34 0.24
N ARG A 28 19.20 -11.70 1.06
CA ARG A 28 18.96 -11.04 2.34
C ARG A 28 20.09 -11.39 3.31
N LYS A 29 20.55 -10.38 4.06
CA LYS A 29 21.54 -10.55 5.14
C LYS A 29 20.83 -10.64 6.48
N GLU A 30 21.57 -11.08 7.50
CA GLU A 30 21.11 -11.06 8.89
C GLU A 30 20.59 -9.65 9.26
N GLY A 31 19.44 -9.60 9.95
CA GLY A 31 18.73 -8.37 10.28
C GLY A 31 17.90 -7.77 9.14
N GLN A 32 17.84 -8.39 7.96
CA GLN A 32 16.96 -8.01 6.85
C GLN A 32 15.78 -8.98 6.69
N ASP A 33 15.34 -9.61 7.78
CA ASP A 33 14.31 -10.64 7.79
C ASP A 33 14.72 -11.83 6.91
N THR A 34 15.84 -12.46 7.29
CA THR A 34 16.21 -13.74 6.68
C THR A 34 15.13 -14.78 6.98
N GLN A 35 15.02 -15.80 6.13
CA GLN A 35 14.03 -16.85 6.31
C GLN A 35 14.20 -17.58 7.66
N GLU A 36 15.45 -17.75 8.11
CA GLU A 36 15.78 -18.37 9.39
C GLU A 36 15.32 -17.50 10.58
N GLU A 37 15.52 -16.18 10.51
CA GLU A 37 15.03 -15.25 11.54
C GLU A 37 13.51 -15.21 11.60
N LEU A 38 12.83 -15.24 10.45
CA LEU A 38 11.37 -15.28 10.39
C LEU A 38 10.81 -16.59 10.96
N GLN A 39 11.46 -17.72 10.72
CA GLN A 39 11.04 -19.02 11.25
C GLN A 39 11.23 -19.14 12.77
N LYS A 40 12.26 -18.50 13.32
CA LYS A 40 12.54 -18.53 14.77
C LYS A 40 11.67 -17.56 15.57
N ARG A 41 11.03 -16.58 14.93
CA ARG A 41 10.23 -15.54 15.60
C ARG A 41 8.75 -15.91 15.69
N ASN A 42 8.13 -15.53 16.80
CA ASN A 42 6.67 -15.55 16.96
C ASN A 42 6.07 -14.24 16.43
N LEU A 43 5.72 -14.23 15.14
CA LEU A 43 5.19 -13.03 14.47
C LEU A 43 3.86 -12.55 15.08
N ARG A 44 3.05 -13.45 15.66
CA ARG A 44 1.80 -13.08 16.33
C ARG A 44 2.06 -12.23 17.57
N ASP A 45 2.95 -12.67 18.44
CA ASP A 45 3.26 -11.98 19.69
C ASP A 45 3.94 -10.62 19.41
N GLU A 46 4.84 -10.57 18.41
CA GLU A 46 5.49 -9.32 17.99
C GLU A 46 4.48 -8.30 17.45
N LEU A 47 3.50 -8.76 16.67
CA LEU A 47 2.43 -7.93 16.13
C LEU A 47 1.55 -7.40 17.26
N GLU A 48 1.09 -8.25 18.18
CA GLU A 48 0.24 -7.84 19.29
C GLU A 48 0.95 -6.82 20.20
N GLU A 49 2.22 -7.05 20.53
CA GLU A 49 3.00 -6.12 21.35
C GLU A 49 3.20 -4.77 20.65
N ARG A 50 3.45 -4.78 19.34
CA ARG A 50 3.60 -3.55 18.56
C ARG A 50 2.30 -2.78 18.47
N GLU A 51 1.18 -3.47 18.25
CA GLU A 51 -0.15 -2.88 18.27
C GLU A 51 -0.49 -2.32 19.64
N ARG A 52 -0.25 -3.07 20.72
CA ARG A 52 -0.47 -2.60 22.10
C ARG A 52 0.33 -1.32 22.39
N ARG A 53 1.59 -1.24 21.97
CA ARG A 53 2.41 -0.01 22.07
C ARG A 53 1.88 1.12 21.20
N HIS A 54 1.43 0.81 19.99
CA HIS A 54 0.87 1.79 19.06
C HIS A 54 -0.44 2.38 19.61
N PHE A 55 -1.38 1.56 20.07
CA PHE A 55 -2.66 2.02 20.63
C PHE A 55 -2.49 2.75 21.97
N SER A 56 -1.61 2.28 22.86
CA SER A 56 -1.35 2.96 24.15
C SER A 56 -0.67 4.34 24.02
N SER A 57 0.03 4.58 22.90
CA SER A 57 0.61 5.89 22.57
C SER A 57 -0.34 6.76 21.74
N LYS A 58 -1.19 6.16 20.89
CA LYS A 58 -2.16 6.86 20.04
C LYS A 58 -3.41 7.33 20.80
N ASP A 59 -3.87 6.62 21.85
CA ASP A 59 -5.02 7.06 22.65
C ASP A 59 -4.83 8.42 23.33
N LYS A 60 -3.58 8.83 23.59
CA LYS A 60 -3.24 10.17 24.09
C LYS A 60 -3.24 11.24 22.99
N SER A 61 -2.95 10.87 21.73
CA SER A 61 -2.94 11.79 20.58
C SER A 61 -4.31 11.95 19.92
N TYR A 62 -5.14 10.91 19.88
CA TYR A 62 -6.44 10.96 19.18
C TYR A 62 -7.43 11.95 19.80
N ASN A 63 -7.43 12.11 21.14
CA ASN A 63 -8.25 13.12 21.82
C ASN A 63 -7.67 14.53 21.69
N ASP A 64 -6.35 14.68 21.80
CA ASP A 64 -5.67 15.98 21.84
C ASP A 64 -5.55 16.64 20.44
N ASP A 65 -5.44 15.85 19.37
CA ASP A 65 -5.39 16.35 17.98
C ASP A 65 -6.78 16.63 17.36
N ARG A 66 -7.86 16.12 17.94
CA ARG A 66 -9.24 16.48 17.53
C ARG A 66 -9.63 17.86 18.06
N ASP A 67 -9.17 18.23 19.26
CA ASP A 67 -9.47 19.55 19.86
C ASP A 67 -8.60 20.67 19.28
N ARG A 68 -7.32 20.41 18.96
CA ARG A 68 -6.45 21.42 18.32
C ARG A 68 -6.86 21.79 16.89
N ARG A 69 -7.62 20.92 16.21
CA ARG A 69 -8.12 21.19 14.85
C ARG A 69 -9.37 22.08 14.79
N LYS A 70 -9.93 22.49 15.94
CA LYS A 70 -11.10 23.39 15.98
C LYS A 70 -10.77 24.85 16.32
N SER A 71 -9.53 25.16 16.72
CA SER A 71 -9.18 26.50 17.25
C SER A 71 -8.04 27.21 16.52
N ASN A 72 -7.74 26.87 15.26
CA ASN A 72 -6.79 27.64 14.45
C ASN A 72 -7.39 28.10 13.11
N GLN A 73 -8.65 28.54 13.18
CA GLN A 73 -9.23 29.43 12.18
C GLN A 73 -8.74 30.87 12.47
N LEU A 74 -7.43 31.09 12.36
CA LEU A 74 -6.88 32.45 12.36
C LEU A 74 -7.20 33.08 11.01
N LEU A 75 -7.96 34.17 11.11
CA LEU A 75 -8.53 34.94 10.02
C LEU A 75 -7.43 35.41 9.06
N LEU A 76 -7.43 34.89 7.83
CA LEU A 76 -6.93 35.68 6.70
C LEU A 76 -8.08 36.58 6.24
N GLU A 77 -8.22 37.70 6.94
CA GLU A 77 -8.97 38.85 6.45
C GLU A 77 -8.29 39.34 5.17
N GLY A 78 -8.88 39.02 4.03
CA GLY A 78 -8.41 39.49 2.74
C GLY A 78 -8.69 38.50 1.62
N MET A 79 -9.50 38.96 0.66
CA MET A 79 -9.74 38.36 -0.65
C MET A 79 -10.90 37.36 -0.71
N LYS A 80 -12.08 37.98 -0.90
CA LYS A 80 -13.22 37.46 -1.65
C LYS A 80 -12.77 36.42 -2.70
N ARG A 81 -13.09 35.15 -2.48
CA ARG A 81 -13.30 34.20 -3.57
C ARG A 81 -14.49 33.35 -3.22
N ASP A 82 -15.48 33.51 -4.07
CA ASP A 82 -16.79 32.93 -4.06
C ASP A 82 -16.70 31.39 -3.96
N THR A 83 -17.61 30.83 -3.19
CA THR A 83 -18.41 29.62 -3.47
C THR A 83 -17.95 28.66 -4.59
N GLU A 84 -16.72 28.16 -4.57
CA GLU A 84 -16.34 26.90 -5.23
C GLU A 84 -16.12 25.84 -4.15
N ASP A 85 -17.26 25.45 -3.57
CA ASP A 85 -17.42 24.24 -2.80
C ASP A 85 -16.82 23.04 -3.57
N ARG A 86 -16.02 22.23 -2.86
CA ARG A 86 -15.93 20.77 -3.09
C ARG A 86 -15.00 20.22 -4.20
N ILE A 87 -13.84 20.84 -4.48
CA ILE A 87 -12.81 20.26 -5.38
C ILE A 87 -11.57 19.75 -4.63
N VAL A 88 -11.70 19.40 -3.34
CA VAL A 88 -10.70 18.54 -2.71
C VAL A 88 -11.25 17.12 -2.75
N PRO A 89 -10.72 16.22 -3.59
CA PRO A 89 -11.10 14.81 -3.55
C PRO A 89 -10.89 14.31 -2.13
N ARG A 90 -11.92 13.71 -1.53
CA ARG A 90 -11.76 12.94 -0.29
C ARG A 90 -10.63 11.95 -0.55
N SER A 91 -9.55 12.03 0.22
CA SER A 91 -8.46 11.06 0.19
C SER A 91 -9.03 9.74 0.69
N VAL A 92 -9.45 8.90 -0.25
CA VAL A 92 -9.86 7.51 -0.01
C VAL A 92 -8.59 6.72 0.27
N ASP A 93 -8.50 6.09 1.43
CA ASP A 93 -7.34 5.26 1.78
C ASP A 93 -7.37 3.96 0.95
N ALA A 94 -6.22 3.35 0.71
CA ALA A 94 -6.10 2.16 -0.15
C ALA A 94 -6.73 0.90 0.46
N ASP A 95 -7.15 0.96 1.73
CA ASP A 95 -7.88 -0.09 2.46
C ASP A 95 -9.38 0.19 2.60
N ASP A 96 -9.87 1.36 2.19
CA ASP A 96 -11.30 1.66 2.02
C ASP A 96 -11.83 0.95 0.75
N SER A 97 -11.67 -0.37 0.69
CA SER A 97 -12.35 -1.19 -0.29
C SER A 97 -13.86 -1.01 -0.10
N ASP A 98 -14.53 -0.54 -1.15
CA ASP A 98 -15.99 -0.35 -1.21
C ASP A 98 -16.67 -1.72 -1.15
N VAL A 99 -16.75 -2.29 0.06
CA VAL A 99 -17.54 -3.50 0.33
C VAL A 99 -18.97 -3.04 0.54
N GLU A 100 -19.65 -2.76 -0.58
CA GLU A 100 -21.10 -2.87 -0.65
C GLU A 100 -21.44 -4.34 -0.37
N VAL A 101 -21.65 -4.66 0.90
CA VAL A 101 -22.30 -5.91 1.31
C VAL A 101 -23.72 -5.81 0.79
N ASN A 102 -23.92 -6.23 -0.46
CA ASN A 102 -25.23 -6.56 -1.00
C ASN A 102 -25.74 -7.77 -0.22
N ASN A 103 -26.29 -7.51 0.97
CA ASN A 103 -27.22 -8.44 1.61
C ASN A 103 -28.55 -8.33 0.87
N ASP A 104 -28.60 -8.93 -0.31
CA ASP A 104 -29.87 -9.32 -0.91
C ASP A 104 -30.29 -10.66 -0.28
N ASP A 105 -30.80 -10.55 0.94
CA ASP A 105 -31.84 -11.47 1.40
C ASP A 105 -33.08 -11.23 0.53
N GLU A 106 -33.31 -12.05 -0.51
CA GLU A 106 -34.66 -12.49 -0.91
C GLU A 106 -34.65 -13.63 -1.96
N ARG A 107 -35.03 -14.82 -1.49
CA ARG A 107 -36.01 -15.79 -2.08
C ARG A 107 -35.79 -16.30 -3.52
N LEU A 108 -35.47 -17.60 -3.62
CA LEU A 108 -36.40 -18.68 -4.06
C LEU A 108 -35.76 -20.06 -3.90
#